data_AF-A0A0R3Q9M8-F1
#
_entry.id   AF-A0A0R3Q9M8-F1
#
_cell.length_a   1.000
_cell.length_b   1.000
_cell.length_c   1.000
_cell.angle_alpha   90.00
_cell.angle_beta   90.00
_cell.angle_gamma   90.00
#
_symmetry.space_group_name_H-M   'P 1'
#
loop_
_entity.id
_entity.type
_entity.pdbx_description
1 polymer ?
#
loop_
_entity_poly.entity_id
_entity_poly.type
_entity_poly.pdbx_seq_one_letter_code
_entity_poly.pdbx_strand_id
1 'polypeptide(L)'
;MPVNVLKLIGNFSIAEAHHWLNLLVSEIPDRPPLQDSVTYNFSSIFIGTQMQVTYSRGLAIFSSDNISTIAIVRDVLSKEVTKRQVRVDIQYGKHFHLYLFKFLHLINPIQQYFTDRNNNQ
;
A
#
# COMPACT_ATOMS: atom_id res chain seq x y z
N MET A 1 9.01 -15.17 1.88
CA MET A 1 9.22 -13.82 2.43
C MET A 1 7.94 -13.37 3.11
N PRO A 2 7.99 -12.70 4.28
CA PRO A 2 6.78 -12.15 4.89
C PRO A 2 6.24 -11.01 4.03
N VAL A 3 4.95 -11.08 3.74
CA VAL A 3 4.27 -10.13 2.86
C VAL A 3 3.71 -8.99 3.73
N ASN A 4 4.00 -7.74 3.35
CA ASN A 4 3.41 -6.58 3.99
C ASN A 4 1.96 -6.46 3.53
N VAL A 5 1.02 -6.32 4.46
CA VAL A 5 -0.42 -6.31 4.16
C VAL A 5 -1.06 -5.05 4.71
N LEU A 6 -1.88 -4.39 3.89
CA LEU A 6 -2.79 -3.32 4.27
C LEU A 6 -4.22 -3.80 3.99
N LYS A 7 -5.07 -3.77 5.00
CA LYS A 7 -6.46 -4.19 4.92
C LYS A 7 -7.38 -3.01 5.21
N LEU A 8 -8.33 -2.77 4.32
CA LEU A 8 -9.36 -1.75 4.44
C LEU A 8 -10.70 -2.48 4.64
N ILE A 9 -11.39 -2.18 5.74
CA ILE A 9 -12.68 -2.79 6.08
C ILE A 9 -13.68 -1.65 6.29
N GLY A 10 -14.82 -1.67 5.60
CA GLY A 10 -15.77 -0.57 5.73
C GLY A 10 -17.02 -0.73 4.90
N ASN A 11 -17.80 0.35 4.80
CA ASN A 11 -19.00 0.38 3.98
C ASN A 11 -18.71 1.05 2.63
N PHE A 12 -17.98 0.33 1.78
CA PHE A 12 -17.68 0.75 0.40
C PHE A 12 -18.08 -0.33 -0.59
N SER A 13 -18.38 0.11 -1.81
CA SER A 13 -18.74 -0.71 -2.96
C SER A 13 -17.51 -1.24 -3.69
N ILE A 14 -17.72 -2.26 -4.53
CA ILE A 14 -16.69 -2.77 -5.45
C ILE A 14 -16.20 -1.66 -6.38
N ALA A 15 -17.10 -0.76 -6.82
CA ALA A 15 -16.74 0.37 -7.67
C ALA A 15 -15.80 1.36 -6.98
N GLU A 16 -16.02 1.65 -5.69
CA GLU A 16 -15.12 2.52 -4.91
C GLU A 16 -13.75 1.86 -4.71
N ALA A 17 -13.72 0.57 -4.36
CA ALA A 17 -12.45 -0.16 -4.22
C ALA A 17 -11.68 -0.25 -5.55
N HIS A 18 -12.39 -0.44 -6.65
CA HIS A 18 -11.80 -0.44 -7.98
C HIS A 18 -11.29 0.96 -8.39
N HIS A 19 -12.02 2.02 -8.03
CA HIS A 19 -11.56 3.39 -8.24
C HIS A 19 -10.27 3.67 -7.44
N TRP A 20 -10.19 3.21 -6.20
CA TRP A 20 -8.97 3.31 -5.39
C TRP A 20 -7.78 2.62 -6.04
N LEU A 21 -7.97 1.45 -6.66
CA LEU A 21 -6.91 0.78 -7.41
C LEU A 21 -6.49 1.60 -8.64
N ASN A 22 -7.45 2.19 -9.37
CA ASN A 22 -7.17 3.04 -10.55
C ASN A 22 -6.33 4.28 -10.21
N LEU A 23 -6.31 4.74 -8.96
CA LEU A 23 -5.44 5.83 -8.51
C LEU A 23 -3.98 5.40 -8.28
N LEU A 24 -3.74 4.10 -8.13
CA LEU A 24 -2.45 3.54 -7.72
C LEU A 24 -1.68 2.90 -8.87
N VAL A 25 -2.40 2.34 -9.84
CA VAL A 25 -1.80 1.58 -10.95
C VAL A 25 -2.47 1.96 -12.27
N SER A 26 -1.66 1.93 -13.33
CA SER A 26 -2.13 2.00 -14.71
C SER A 26 -2.50 0.60 -15.22
N GLU A 27 -3.17 0.52 -16.36
CA GLU A 27 -3.45 -0.74 -17.10
C GLU A 27 -4.46 -1.71 -16.46
N ILE A 28 -5.36 -1.23 -15.60
CA ILE A 28 -6.58 -1.97 -15.27
C ILE A 28 -7.77 -1.42 -16.08
N PRO A 29 -8.82 -2.22 -16.33
CA PRO A 29 -10.01 -1.73 -17.02
C PRO A 29 -10.65 -0.54 -16.28
N ASP A 30 -11.28 0.39 -17.01
CA ASP A 30 -11.98 1.54 -16.39
C ASP A 30 -13.15 1.13 -15.49
N ARG A 31 -13.76 -0.03 -15.78
CA ARG A 31 -14.91 -0.57 -15.06
C ARG A 31 -14.51 -1.83 -14.30
N PRO A 32 -15.04 -2.01 -13.07
CA PRO A 32 -14.80 -3.23 -12.33
C PRO A 32 -15.35 -4.45 -13.10
N PRO A 33 -14.66 -5.60 -13.06
CA PRO A 33 -15.21 -6.86 -13.54
C PRO A 33 -16.56 -7.17 -12.85
N LEU A 34 -17.44 -7.86 -13.56
CA LEU A 34 -18.72 -8.36 -13.03
C LEU A 34 -18.49 -9.58 -12.14
N GLN A 35 -17.79 -9.39 -11.03
CA GLN A 35 -17.45 -10.41 -10.04
C GLN A 35 -17.62 -9.83 -8.64
N ASP A 36 -18.04 -10.65 -7.69
CA ASP A 36 -18.23 -10.22 -6.29
C ASP A 36 -16.91 -9.96 -5.55
N SER A 37 -15.83 -10.56 -6.06
CA SER A 37 -14.46 -10.40 -5.57
C SER A 37 -13.52 -10.38 -6.77
N VAL A 38 -12.56 -9.46 -6.77
CA VAL A 38 -11.61 -9.26 -7.87
C VAL A 38 -10.20 -9.27 -7.31
N THR A 39 -9.29 -9.96 -8.00
CA THR A 39 -7.87 -10.03 -7.65
C THR A 39 -7.00 -9.62 -8.84
N TYR A 40 -6.08 -8.70 -8.61
CA TYR A 40 -5.04 -8.30 -9.56
C TYR A 40 -3.65 -8.57 -8.98
N ASN A 41 -2.71 -8.92 -9.87
CA ASN A 41 -1.31 -9.10 -9.54
C ASN A 41 -0.48 -8.16 -10.41
N PHE A 42 0.44 -7.43 -9.79
CA PHE A 42 1.32 -6.46 -10.42
C PHE A 42 2.77 -6.80 -10.12
N SER A 43 3.64 -6.53 -11.09
CA SER A 43 5.08 -6.65 -10.95
C SER A 43 5.73 -5.29 -11.21
N SER A 44 6.65 -4.88 -10.33
CA SER A 44 7.45 -3.68 -10.56
C SER A 44 8.46 -3.94 -11.67
N ILE A 45 8.40 -3.12 -12.72
CA ILE A 45 9.38 -3.17 -13.82
C ILE A 45 10.79 -2.74 -13.40
N PHE A 46 10.94 -2.03 -12.29
CA PHE A 46 12.22 -1.47 -11.84
C PHE A 46 12.97 -2.44 -10.92
N ILE A 47 12.28 -3.05 -9.95
CA ILE A 47 12.90 -3.85 -8.87
C ILE A 47 12.44 -5.31 -8.90
N GLY A 48 11.44 -5.66 -9.71
CA GLY A 48 10.86 -7.02 -9.77
C GLY A 48 9.99 -7.41 -8.58
N THR A 49 9.73 -6.48 -7.64
CA THR A 49 8.86 -6.68 -6.48
C THR A 49 7.40 -6.86 -6.89
N GLN A 50 6.65 -7.67 -6.16
CA GLN A 50 5.26 -7.99 -6.49
C GLN A 50 4.26 -7.27 -5.57
N MET A 51 3.11 -6.91 -6.14
CA MET A 51 1.94 -6.46 -5.40
C MET A 51 0.71 -7.24 -5.84
N GLN A 52 -0.02 -7.79 -4.88
CA GLN A 52 -1.35 -8.38 -5.11
C GLN A 52 -2.40 -7.55 -4.40
N VAL A 53 -3.49 -7.30 -5.11
CA VAL A 53 -4.66 -6.59 -4.59
C VAL A 53 -5.87 -7.48 -4.75
N THR A 54 -6.62 -7.70 -3.67
CA THR A 54 -7.92 -8.37 -3.70
C THR A 54 -8.96 -7.48 -3.06
N TYR A 55 -10.09 -7.27 -3.74
CA TYR A 55 -11.17 -6.46 -3.21
C TYR A 55 -12.55 -7.05 -3.51
N SER A 56 -13.47 -6.83 -2.58
CA SER A 56 -14.88 -7.18 -2.65
C SER A 56 -15.69 -6.06 -1.99
N ARG A 57 -17.02 -6.20 -1.91
CA ARG A 57 -17.84 -5.24 -1.16
C ARG A 57 -17.36 -5.17 0.30
N GLY A 58 -17.00 -3.96 0.75
CA GLY A 58 -16.59 -3.64 2.11
C GLY A 58 -15.23 -4.19 2.56
N LEU A 59 -14.46 -4.82 1.68
CA LEU A 59 -13.13 -5.35 1.99
C LEU A 59 -12.16 -5.11 0.83
N ALA A 60 -10.98 -4.57 1.13
CA ALA A 60 -9.87 -4.48 0.20
C ALA A 60 -8.56 -4.85 0.91
N ILE A 61 -7.76 -5.68 0.28
CA ILE A 61 -6.49 -6.19 0.80
C ILE A 61 -5.42 -5.90 -0.24
N PHE A 62 -4.45 -5.09 0.16
CA PHE A 62 -3.25 -4.80 -0.61
C PHE A 62 -2.08 -5.51 0.05
N SER A 63 -1.32 -6.25 -0.73
CA SER A 63 -0.20 -7.05 -0.23
C SER A 63 1.01 -6.91 -1.14
N SER A 64 2.20 -6.73 -0.58
CA SER A 64 3.43 -6.58 -1.35
C SER A 64 4.66 -7.02 -0.56
N ASP A 65 5.67 -7.52 -1.26
CA ASP A 65 7.00 -7.77 -0.72
C ASP A 65 7.83 -6.47 -0.54
N ASN A 66 7.35 -5.34 -1.05
CA ASN A 66 7.97 -4.01 -0.89
C ASN A 66 7.18 -3.15 0.11
N ILE A 67 7.82 -2.78 1.22
CA ILE A 67 7.19 -1.96 2.26
C ILE A 67 6.85 -0.55 1.77
N SER A 68 7.66 0.03 0.88
CA SER A 68 7.43 1.35 0.31
C SER A 68 6.16 1.36 -0.53
N THR A 69 5.89 0.28 -1.28
CA THR A 69 4.63 0.11 -2.02
C THR A 69 3.43 0.20 -1.08
N ILE A 70 3.44 -0.54 0.03
CA ILE A 70 2.36 -0.49 1.02
C ILE A 70 2.22 0.89 1.67
N ALA A 71 3.34 1.56 1.96
CA ALA A 71 3.32 2.91 2.53
C ALA A 71 2.68 3.94 1.59
N ILE A 72 3.01 3.89 0.29
CA ILE A 72 2.42 4.76 -0.74
C ILE A 72 0.92 4.48 -0.88
N VAL A 73 0.53 3.20 -0.98
CA VAL A 73 -0.88 2.80 -1.05
C VAL A 73 -1.64 3.37 0.14
N ARG A 74 -1.13 3.22 1.36
CA ARG A 74 -1.76 3.77 2.55
C ARG A 74 -1.93 5.28 2.46
N ASP A 75 -0.90 6.03 2.08
CA ASP A 75 -0.98 7.49 2.03
C ASP A 75 -2.05 7.98 1.04
N VAL A 76 -2.05 7.42 -0.18
CA VAL A 76 -3.05 7.74 -1.21
C VAL A 76 -4.47 7.39 -0.74
N LEU A 77 -4.68 6.18 -0.22
CA LEU A 77 -6.00 5.74 0.20
C LEU A 77 -6.50 6.49 1.44
N SER A 78 -5.63 6.81 2.40
CA SER A 78 -6.02 7.60 3.58
C SER A 78 -6.54 8.98 3.18
N LYS A 79 -5.89 9.61 2.19
CA LYS A 79 -6.33 10.90 1.63
C LYS A 79 -7.67 10.79 0.93
N GLU A 80 -7.85 9.79 0.07
CA GLU A 80 -9.10 9.61 -0.68
C GLU A 80 -10.30 9.23 0.19
N VAL A 81 -10.10 8.33 1.16
CA VAL A 81 -11.14 7.95 2.12
C VAL A 81 -11.61 9.17 2.92
N THR A 82 -10.67 10.01 3.38
CA THR A 82 -10.96 11.25 4.11
C THR A 82 -11.72 12.24 3.23
N LYS A 83 -11.27 12.44 1.98
CA LYS A 83 -11.89 13.36 1.02
C LYS A 83 -13.34 12.98 0.70
N ARG A 84 -13.62 11.68 0.57
CA ARG A 84 -14.95 11.15 0.22
C ARG A 84 -15.82 10.83 1.45
N GLN A 85 -15.32 11.04 2.66
CA GLN A 85 -16.01 10.74 3.93
C GLN A 85 -16.47 9.27 4.03
N VAL A 86 -15.72 8.35 3.42
CA VAL A 86 -16.02 6.92 3.47
C VAL A 86 -15.57 6.39 4.83
N ARG A 87 -16.46 5.69 5.55
CA ARG A 87 -16.08 5.06 6.83
C ARG A 87 -15.34 3.75 6.56
N VAL A 88 -14.02 3.79 6.76
CA VAL A 88 -13.12 2.64 6.57
C VAL A 88 -12.18 2.53 7.76
N ASP A 89 -12.05 1.32 8.27
CA ASP A 89 -11.00 0.92 9.20
C ASP A 89 -9.78 0.41 8.41
N ILE A 90 -8.60 0.98 8.71
CA ILE A 90 -7.35 0.69 8.02
C ILE A 90 -6.44 -0.09 8.97
N GLN A 91 -6.19 -1.36 8.65
CA GLN A 91 -5.42 -2.29 9.46
C GLN A 91 -4.13 -2.71 8.75
N TYR A 92 -3.07 -2.92 9.52
CA TYR A 92 -1.79 -3.45 9.02
C TYR A 92 -1.61 -4.91 9.41
N GLY A 93 -0.96 -5.67 8.53
CA GLY A 93 -0.40 -6.96 8.89
C GLY A 93 0.64 -6.82 10.02
N LYS A 94 0.67 -7.78 10.94
CA LYS A 94 1.52 -7.78 12.16
C LYS A 94 2.99 -7.48 11.91
N HIS A 95 3.49 -7.78 10.72
CA HIS A 95 4.89 -7.59 10.35
C HIS A 95 5.25 -6.13 10.01
N PHE A 96 4.30 -5.27 9.62
CA PHE A 96 4.59 -3.91 9.13
C PHE A 96 5.32 -3.06 10.18
N HIS A 97 4.89 -3.12 11.44
CA HIS A 97 5.52 -2.36 12.53
C HIS A 97 6.97 -2.81 12.79
N LEU A 98 7.24 -4.12 12.71
CA LEU A 98 8.58 -4.69 12.87
C LEU A 98 9.51 -4.29 11.70
N TYR A 99 8.99 -4.23 10.48
CA TYR A 99 9.76 -3.81 9.31
C TYR A 99 10.03 -2.31 9.28
N LEU A 100 9.09 -1.47 9.71
CA LEU A 100 9.34 -0.04 9.87
C LEU A 100 10.43 0.19 10.92
N PHE A 101 10.34 -0.48 12.07
CA PHE A 101 11.37 -0.42 13.10
C PHE A 101 12.74 -0.88 12.59
N LYS A 102 12.80 -2.00 11.85
CA LYS A 102 14.05 -2.52 11.30
C LYS A 102 14.62 -1.64 10.19
N PHE A 103 13.76 -1.07 9.34
CA PHE A 103 14.16 -0.11 8.30
C PHE A 103 14.71 1.17 8.92
N LEU A 104 14.04 1.73 9.93
CA LEU A 104 14.52 2.88 10.70
C LEU A 104 15.89 2.61 11.33
N HIS A 105 16.10 1.42 11.90
CA HIS A 105 17.42 1.02 12.44
C HIS A 105 18.50 0.91 11.36
N LEU A 106 18.15 0.53 10.12
CA LEU A 106 19.10 0.42 9.01
C LEU A 106 19.47 1.78 8.40
N ILE A 107 18.53 2.74 8.36
CA ILE A 107 18.78 4.07 7.79
C ILE A 107 19.41 5.06 8.77
N ASN A 108 19.19 4.91 10.08
CA ASN A 108 19.79 5.77 11.12
C ASN A 108 21.31 5.94 10.96
N PRO A 109 22.12 4.86 10.82
CA PRO A 109 23.57 5.02 10.65
C PRO A 109 23.95 5.71 9.33
N ILE A 110 23.16 5.51 8.27
CA ILE A 110 23.40 6.17 6.97
C ILE A 110 23.13 7.67 7.08
N GLN A 111 22.04 8.07 7.74
CA GLN A 111 21.73 9.49 7.97
C GLN A 111 22.78 10.17 8.85
N GLN A 112 23.27 9.49 9.90
CA GLN A 112 24.36 10.00 10.74
C GLN A 112 25.62 10.23 9.91
N TYR A 113 26.00 9.26 9.09
CA TYR A 113 27.16 9.37 8.20
C TYR A 113 27.08 10.58 7.24
N PHE A 114 25.92 10.83 6.63
CA PHE A 114 25.73 12.01 5.77
C PHE A 114 25.71 13.32 6.55
N THR A 115 25.18 13.32 7.79
CA THR A 115 25.16 14.50 8.66
C THR A 115 26.57 14.85 9.13
N ASP A 116 27.37 13.86 9.49
CA ASP A 116 28.77 14.03 9.92
C ASP A 116 29.67 14.50 8.78
N ARG A 117 29.41 14.09 7.54
CA ARG A 117 30.13 14.64 6.37
C ARG A 117 29.81 16.12 6.12
N ASN A 118 28.55 16.53 6.28
CA ASN A 118 28.12 17.90 6.01
C ASN A 118 28.52 18.89 7.13
N ASN A 119 28.73 18.41 8.36
CA ASN A 119 29.19 19.23 9.49
C ASN A 119 30.73 19.37 9.57
N ASN A 120 31.48 18.61 8.77
CA ASN A 120 32.94 18.64 8.72
C ASN A 120 33.49 19.35 7.45
N GLN A 121 32.67 20.18 6.81
CA GLN A 121 33.04 21.13 5.75
C GLN A 121 32.72 22.55 6.21
#